data_AF-A0A7R8CUA3-F1
#
_entry.id   AF-A0A7R8CUA3-F1
#
_cell.length_a   1.000
_cell.length_b   1.000
_cell.length_c   1.000
_cell.angle_alpha   90.00
_cell.angle_beta   90.00
_cell.angle_gamma   90.00
#
_symmetry.space_group_name_H-M   'P 1'
#
loop_
_entity.id
_entity.type
_entity.pdbx_description
1 polymer ?
#
loop_
_entity_poly.entity_id
_entity_poly.type
_entity_poly.pdbx_seq_one_letter_code
_entity_poly.pdbx_strand_id
1 'polypeptide(L)'
;MNTLKSFVRNISERTEDRKVSSTTEVQNVEGFLCPQCMNPFESAEALHFHFNNDHINNDDTPNISMDYGDLEDESLDSRDKQSIYSEGSLQFPKTPSESDKLNGSVSDFSLSQSKLHLSKDECSRCIDLTQEHASQLTALETKVESMNQDLSRKNKEIDDQKHQLSQEVSYLKEIIQSKSDEIIVLKESVEDLKDNKNEFVQSESAKLSELSKKLEETQSLYGSQSKELNVLKKKYEDAKLEKEQLTCVNFEKEKKESSLEKNYIGIKITSYSI
;
A
#
# COMPACT_ATOMS: atom_id res chain seq x y z
N MET A 1 -27.28 -7.78 -2.77
CA MET A 1 -27.06 -8.11 -4.19
C MET A 1 -27.08 -6.91 -5.16
N ASN A 2 -27.62 -5.73 -4.82
CA ASN A 2 -27.70 -4.58 -5.75
C ASN A 2 -26.53 -3.59 -5.70
N THR A 3 -25.68 -3.64 -4.67
CA THR A 3 -24.51 -2.75 -4.50
C THR A 3 -23.32 -3.19 -5.35
N LEU A 4 -23.03 -4.49 -5.41
CA LEU A 4 -21.94 -5.07 -6.20
C LEU A 4 -22.07 -4.78 -7.70
N LYS A 5 -23.30 -4.85 -8.24
CA LYS A 5 -23.56 -4.58 -9.67
C LYS A 5 -23.34 -3.10 -10.05
N SER A 6 -23.53 -2.17 -9.11
CA SER A 6 -23.25 -0.75 -9.37
C SER A 6 -21.74 -0.45 -9.35
N PHE A 7 -20.98 -1.16 -8.51
CA PHE A 7 -19.53 -0.99 -8.39
C PHE A 7 -18.78 -1.56 -9.60
N VAL A 8 -19.17 -2.75 -10.07
CA VAL A 8 -18.59 -3.38 -11.28
C VAL A 8 -18.86 -2.55 -12.54
N ARG A 9 -20.02 -1.88 -12.63
CA ARG A 9 -20.35 -0.99 -13.75
C ARG A 9 -19.50 0.28 -13.76
N ASN A 10 -19.22 0.85 -12.59
CA ASN A 10 -18.40 2.06 -12.44
C ASN A 10 -16.90 1.81 -12.75
N ILE A 11 -16.42 0.57 -12.56
CA ILE A 11 -15.05 0.18 -12.95
C ILE A 11 -14.95 -0.08 -14.46
N SER A 12 -15.95 -0.74 -15.07
CA SER A 12 -15.94 -1.00 -16.53
C SER A 12 -16.00 0.27 -17.37
N GLU A 13 -16.79 1.28 -16.95
CA GLU A 13 -16.89 2.57 -17.67
C GLU A 13 -15.61 3.42 -17.57
N ARG A 14 -14.68 3.11 -16.66
CA ARG A 14 -13.38 3.80 -16.54
C ARG A 14 -12.22 3.11 -17.27
N THR A 15 -12.42 1.88 -17.77
CA THR A 15 -11.35 1.08 -18.38
C THR A 15 -11.38 1.02 -19.91
N GLU A 16 -12.44 1.50 -20.58
CA GLU A 16 -12.50 1.44 -22.06
C GLU A 16 -11.60 2.45 -22.79
N ASP A 17 -11.08 3.48 -22.11
CA ASP A 17 -10.22 4.50 -22.75
C ASP A 17 -8.71 4.25 -22.65
N ARG A 18 -8.26 3.08 -22.17
CA ARG A 18 -6.83 2.78 -22.07
C ARG A 18 -6.47 1.42 -22.66
N LYS A 19 -6.61 1.30 -23.99
CA LYS A 19 -5.84 0.30 -24.76
C LYS A 19 -4.37 0.71 -24.76
N VAL A 20 -3.59 0.20 -23.80
CA VAL A 20 -2.13 0.16 -23.92
C VAL A 20 -1.73 -1.26 -24.27
N SER A 21 -1.11 -1.37 -25.44
CA SER A 21 -0.59 -2.57 -26.07
C SER A 21 0.34 -3.33 -25.13
N SER A 22 0.04 -4.61 -24.90
CA SER A 22 0.92 -5.55 -24.21
C SER A 22 1.99 -6.08 -25.17
N THR A 23 3.24 -5.71 -24.93
CA THR A 23 4.39 -6.51 -25.35
C THR A 23 5.29 -6.74 -24.15
N THR A 24 5.41 -8.00 -23.81
CA THR A 24 6.28 -8.56 -22.78
C THR A 24 7.75 -8.28 -23.11
N GLU A 25 8.39 -7.42 -22.33
CA GLU A 25 9.84 -7.51 -22.10
C GLU A 25 10.06 -7.60 -20.59
N VAL A 26 10.67 -8.70 -20.16
CA VAL A 26 11.26 -8.84 -18.84
C VAL A 26 12.49 -7.92 -18.85
N GLN A 27 12.30 -6.66 -18.47
CA GLN A 27 13.40 -5.73 -18.23
C GLN A 27 13.78 -5.76 -16.76
N ASN A 28 15.10 -5.88 -16.54
CA ASN A 28 15.79 -5.92 -15.26
C ASN A 28 15.19 -4.98 -14.21
N VAL A 29 15.12 -5.47 -12.97
CA VAL A 29 14.88 -4.66 -11.77
C VAL A 29 15.94 -3.56 -11.75
N GLU A 30 15.55 -2.31 -12.04
CA GLU A 30 16.35 -1.13 -11.74
C GLU A 30 16.51 -1.06 -10.22
N GLY A 31 17.58 -1.67 -9.71
CA GLY A 31 18.00 -1.53 -8.32
C GLY A 31 18.39 -0.09 -8.03
N PHE A 32 18.21 0.34 -6.79
CA PHE A 32 18.58 1.68 -6.35
C PHE A 32 20.12 1.78 -6.34
N LEU A 33 20.70 2.61 -7.21
CA LEU A 33 22.16 2.80 -7.27
C LEU A 33 22.58 4.01 -6.44
N CYS A 34 23.68 3.86 -5.68
CA CYS A 34 24.28 5.00 -5.00
C CYS A 34 24.97 5.93 -6.00
N PRO A 35 24.61 7.22 -6.06
CA PRO A 35 25.16 8.15 -7.05
C PRO A 35 26.63 8.51 -6.83
N GLN A 36 27.22 8.19 -5.68
CA GLN A 36 28.64 8.46 -5.40
C GLN A 36 29.56 7.26 -5.68
N CYS A 37 29.18 6.05 -5.22
CA CYS A 37 30.01 4.86 -5.36
C CYS A 37 29.49 3.84 -6.39
N MET A 38 28.33 4.09 -7.00
CA MET A 38 27.67 3.21 -7.97
C MET A 38 27.35 1.80 -7.46
N ASN A 39 27.30 1.60 -6.14
CA ASN A 39 26.87 0.33 -5.56
C ASN A 39 25.35 0.15 -5.69
N PRO A 40 24.86 -1.04 -6.05
CA PRO A 40 23.43 -1.35 -6.13
C PRO A 40 22.84 -1.75 -4.78
N PHE A 41 21.59 -1.36 -4.55
CA PHE A 41 20.82 -1.63 -3.32
C PHE A 41 19.44 -2.20 -3.65
N GLU A 42 18.99 -3.12 -2.80
CA GLU A 42 17.72 -3.84 -2.95
C GLU A 42 16.50 -3.01 -2.54
N SER A 43 16.69 -1.91 -1.80
CA SER A 43 15.62 -0.96 -1.44
C SER A 43 16.13 0.47 -1.30
N ALA A 44 15.19 1.43 -1.34
CA ALA A 44 15.46 2.84 -1.11
C ALA A 44 15.95 3.11 0.32
N GLU A 45 15.45 2.39 1.34
CA GLU A 45 15.95 2.54 2.71
C GLU A 45 17.41 2.09 2.85
N ALA A 46 17.79 0.98 2.19
CA ALA A 46 19.17 0.49 2.20
C ALA A 46 20.13 1.48 1.52
N LEU A 47 19.69 2.07 0.39
CA LEU A 47 20.44 3.15 -0.27
C LEU A 47 20.56 4.37 0.64
N HIS A 48 19.49 4.80 1.30
CA HIS A 48 19.50 5.98 2.18
C HIS A 48 20.43 5.79 3.39
N PHE A 49 20.41 4.60 4.01
CA PHE A 49 21.29 4.26 5.12
C PHE A 49 22.77 4.24 4.70
N HIS A 50 23.08 3.65 3.54
CA HIS A 50 24.43 3.67 2.98
C HIS A 50 24.89 5.11 2.65
N PHE A 51 24.03 5.90 1.99
CA PHE A 51 24.35 7.26 1.61
C PHE A 51 24.69 8.13 2.83
N ASN A 52 23.93 7.99 3.91
CA ASN A 52 24.14 8.78 5.13
C ASN A 52 25.35 8.36 5.96
N ASN A 53 25.76 7.08 5.91
CA ASN A 53 26.89 6.61 6.72
C ASN A 53 28.24 6.71 6.00
N ASP A 54 28.27 6.44 4.69
CA ASP A 54 29.53 6.27 3.96
C ASP A 54 29.91 7.51 3.12
N HIS A 55 28.96 8.43 2.86
CA HIS A 55 29.16 9.57 1.96
C HIS A 55 28.83 10.94 2.58
N ILE A 56 28.24 11.00 3.76
CA ILE A 56 28.04 12.25 4.50
C ILE A 56 29.20 12.44 5.48
N ASN A 57 30.02 13.46 5.23
CA ASN A 57 30.97 13.97 6.22
C ASN A 57 30.18 14.60 7.38
N ASN A 58 30.35 14.04 8.57
CA ASN A 58 29.73 14.47 9.83
C ASN A 58 30.19 15.87 10.27
N ASP A 59 29.63 16.93 9.71
CA ASP A 59 29.68 18.26 10.35
C ASP A 59 28.32 18.96 10.44
N ASP A 60 27.27 18.51 9.74
CA ASP A 60 25.97 19.21 9.72
C ASP A 60 24.73 18.29 9.87
N THR A 61 24.70 17.42 10.89
CA THR A 61 23.42 16.81 11.31
C THR A 61 23.29 16.73 12.84
N PRO A 62 22.16 17.20 13.40
CA PRO A 62 21.89 17.06 14.83
C PRO A 62 21.68 15.59 15.16
N ASN A 63 22.40 15.12 16.18
CA ASN A 63 22.30 13.78 16.74
C ASN A 63 20.86 13.54 17.27
N ILE A 64 20.02 12.87 16.48
CA ILE A 64 18.75 12.33 16.95
C ILE A 64 18.98 10.85 17.27
N SER A 65 19.39 10.60 18.50
CA SER A 65 19.23 9.30 19.14
C SER A 65 17.72 9.02 19.23
N MET A 66 17.24 8.03 18.47
CA MET A 66 15.90 7.48 18.68
C MET A 66 15.95 6.52 19.86
N ASP A 67 15.65 7.03 21.05
CA ASP A 67 15.27 6.25 22.22
C ASP A 67 13.75 6.08 22.21
N TYR A 68 13.30 4.85 21.98
CA TYR A 68 11.89 4.46 22.11
C TYR A 68 11.64 4.08 23.57
N GLY A 69 11.32 5.07 24.41
CA GLY A 69 10.96 4.88 25.82
C GLY A 69 9.55 5.37 26.10
N ASP A 70 8.65 4.42 26.39
CA ASP A 70 7.36 4.48 27.09
C ASP A 70 6.51 5.77 27.00
N LEU A 71 5.41 5.66 26.24
CA LEU A 71 4.23 6.51 26.36
C LEU A 71 3.45 6.10 27.61
N GLU A 72 3.79 6.69 28.76
CA GLU A 72 2.82 6.81 29.84
C GLU A 72 1.97 8.07 29.67
N ASP A 73 0.68 7.83 29.83
CA ASP A 73 -0.45 8.72 29.80
C ASP A 73 -0.35 9.76 30.92
N GLU A 74 -0.11 11.03 30.58
CA GLU A 74 -0.50 12.14 31.43
C GLU A 74 -1.34 13.14 30.61
N SER A 75 -2.65 12.98 30.73
CA SER A 75 -3.54 14.12 30.90
C SER A 75 -2.90 15.09 31.92
N LEU A 76 -2.81 16.39 31.60
CA LEU A 76 -3.17 17.48 32.51
C LEU A 76 -2.91 18.87 31.90
N ASP A 77 -4.00 19.63 31.88
CA ASP A 77 -4.13 21.06 32.16
C ASP A 77 -3.48 22.08 31.21
N SER A 78 -4.30 22.53 30.27
CA SER A 78 -4.23 23.84 29.62
C SER A 78 -4.30 24.97 30.66
N ARG A 79 -3.14 25.48 31.08
CA ARG A 79 -3.01 26.73 31.83
C ARG A 79 -1.81 27.56 31.40
N ASP A 80 -2.12 28.75 30.90
CA ASP A 80 -1.33 29.99 30.91
C ASP A 80 0.20 29.86 30.82
N LYS A 81 0.73 29.87 29.58
CA LYS A 81 2.05 30.45 29.33
C LYS A 81 1.87 31.79 28.63
N GLN A 82 1.79 32.83 29.45
CA GLN A 82 1.93 34.21 29.00
C GLN A 82 3.23 34.34 28.21
N SER A 83 3.09 34.90 27.00
CA SER A 83 4.19 35.34 26.15
C SER A 83 5.06 36.33 26.92
N ILE A 84 6.28 35.93 27.26
CA ILE A 84 7.31 36.81 27.83
C ILE A 84 8.19 37.36 26.69
N TYR A 85 7.57 37.92 25.66
CA TYR A 85 8.25 38.85 24.77
C TYR A 85 7.83 40.25 25.21
N SER A 86 8.51 40.77 26.22
CA SER A 86 8.48 42.20 26.51
C SER A 86 9.06 42.90 25.29
N GLU A 87 8.22 43.67 24.59
CA GLU A 87 8.66 44.71 23.66
C GLU A 87 9.53 45.72 24.44
N GLY A 88 10.81 45.41 24.58
CA GLY A 88 11.81 46.37 25.02
C GLY A 88 12.01 47.38 23.90
N SER A 89 11.19 48.44 23.89
CA SER A 89 11.58 49.68 23.22
C SER A 89 12.90 50.13 23.84
N LEU A 90 14.02 49.89 23.16
CA LEU A 90 15.30 50.53 23.45
C LEU A 90 15.12 52.02 23.15
N GLN A 91 14.67 52.75 24.17
CA GLN A 91 14.53 54.18 24.13
C GLN A 91 15.91 54.78 24.31
N PHE A 92 16.52 55.22 23.21
CA PHE A 92 17.75 56.01 23.25
C PHE A 92 17.52 57.23 24.16
N PRO A 93 18.50 57.60 25.02
CA PRO A 93 18.36 58.77 25.87
C PRO A 93 18.12 60.00 24.99
N LYS A 94 16.99 60.68 25.22
CA LYS A 94 16.70 61.97 24.59
C LYS A 94 17.84 62.93 24.90
N THR A 95 18.42 63.53 23.86
CA THR A 95 19.27 64.71 24.00
C THR A 95 18.50 65.79 24.78
N PRO A 96 19.11 66.47 25.77
CA PRO A 96 18.44 67.55 26.48
C PRO A 96 18.10 68.67 25.49
N SER A 97 16.85 69.11 25.46
CA SER A 97 16.44 70.30 24.71
C SER A 97 17.00 71.56 25.38
N GLU A 98 17.45 72.54 24.60
CA GLU A 98 18.05 73.83 24.99
C GLU A 98 17.15 74.80 25.80
N SER A 99 16.19 74.32 26.60
CA SER A 99 15.25 75.18 27.34
C SER A 99 15.30 75.07 28.86
N ASP A 100 16.18 74.26 29.45
CA ASP A 100 16.43 74.30 30.89
C ASP A 100 17.38 75.46 31.23
N LYS A 101 16.79 76.64 31.38
CA LYS A 101 17.44 77.83 31.91
C LYS A 101 18.00 77.52 33.31
N LEU A 102 19.32 77.36 33.38
CA LEU A 102 20.10 77.43 34.61
C LEU A 102 20.00 78.84 35.20
N ASN A 103 18.99 79.07 36.07
CA ASN A 103 19.04 80.14 37.05
C ASN A 103 19.74 79.60 38.32
N GLY A 104 21.06 79.51 38.24
CA GLY A 104 21.93 79.21 39.37
C GLY A 104 22.90 80.38 39.57
N SER A 105 22.77 81.08 40.69
CA SER A 105 23.64 82.15 41.16
C SER A 105 25.12 81.75 41.09
N VAL A 106 25.93 82.50 40.35
CA VAL A 106 27.39 82.35 40.34
C VAL A 106 27.93 83.09 41.57
N SER A 107 28.13 82.35 42.66
CA SER A 107 28.88 82.84 43.82
C SER A 107 30.27 82.21 43.78
N ASP A 108 31.28 83.04 43.52
CA ASP A 108 32.72 82.90 43.80
C ASP A 108 33.34 81.50 43.68
N PHE A 109 33.84 81.18 42.47
CA PHE A 109 34.86 80.16 42.28
C PHE A 109 36.10 80.80 41.67
N SER A 110 37.12 81.04 42.49
CA SER A 110 38.46 81.45 42.02
C SER A 110 39.10 80.33 41.21
N LEU A 111 38.93 80.39 39.89
CA LEU A 111 39.70 79.61 38.93
C LEU A 111 41.14 80.16 38.88
N SER A 112 42.06 79.47 39.52
CA SER A 112 43.47 79.52 39.12
C SER A 112 43.55 79.05 37.67
N GLN A 113 43.77 79.98 36.74
CA GLN A 113 44.05 79.67 35.33
C GLN A 113 45.37 78.91 35.21
N SER A 114 45.32 77.60 35.34
CA SER A 114 46.28 76.73 34.68
C SER A 114 46.03 76.87 33.18
N LYS A 115 46.77 77.74 32.48
CA LYS A 115 46.75 77.85 31.02
C LYS A 115 47.18 76.51 30.42
N LEU A 116 46.21 75.73 29.96
CA LEU A 116 46.44 74.60 29.06
C LEU A 116 46.82 75.20 27.69
N HIS A 117 48.11 75.23 27.37
CA HIS A 117 48.59 75.55 26.03
C HIS A 117 48.58 74.29 25.18
N LEU A 118 47.40 73.92 24.66
CA LEU A 118 47.37 73.12 23.44
C LEU A 118 47.77 74.04 22.29
N SER A 119 48.71 73.59 21.46
CA SER A 119 49.04 74.30 20.23
C SER A 119 47.78 74.40 19.36
N LYS A 120 47.67 75.46 18.56
CA LYS A 120 46.57 75.64 17.60
C LYS A 120 46.41 74.41 16.69
N ASP A 121 47.52 73.74 16.40
CA ASP A 121 47.59 72.54 15.57
C ASP A 121 46.99 71.32 16.29
N GLU A 122 47.26 71.12 17.58
CA GLU A 122 46.62 70.06 18.38
C GLU A 122 45.12 70.27 18.54
N CYS A 123 44.67 71.51 18.72
CA CYS A 123 43.25 71.83 18.79
C CYS A 123 42.54 71.56 17.45
N SER A 124 43.17 71.94 16.33
CA SER A 124 42.63 71.68 14.98
C SER A 124 42.57 70.17 14.70
N ARG A 125 43.62 69.42 15.04
CA ARG A 125 43.66 67.96 14.90
C ARG A 125 42.57 67.27 15.71
N CYS A 126 42.28 67.73 16.93
CA CYS A 126 41.20 67.19 17.74
C CYS A 126 39.82 67.44 17.12
N ILE A 127 39.60 68.61 16.50
CA ILE A 127 38.35 68.91 15.78
C ILE A 127 38.19 68.00 14.57
N ASP A 128 39.24 67.84 13.76
CA ASP A 128 39.22 66.97 12.58
C ASP A 128 38.92 65.50 12.97
N LEU A 129 39.59 64.98 14.00
CA LEU A 129 39.34 63.64 14.53
C LEU A 129 37.92 63.48 15.08
N THR A 130 37.39 64.52 15.75
CA THR A 130 36.00 64.50 16.25
C THR A 130 35.00 64.44 15.10
N GLN A 131 35.24 65.20 14.04
CA GLN A 131 34.39 65.20 12.84
C GLN A 131 34.48 63.89 12.06
N GLU A 132 35.68 63.30 11.98
CA GLU A 132 35.90 61.98 11.39
C GLU A 132 35.14 60.90 12.17
N HIS A 133 35.30 60.85 13.49
CA HIS A 133 34.59 59.89 14.34
C HIS A 133 33.07 60.06 14.26
N ALA A 134 32.55 61.30 14.20
CA ALA A 134 31.13 61.55 14.02
C ALA A 134 30.60 61.02 12.67
N SER A 135 31.40 61.15 11.61
CA SER A 135 31.07 60.61 10.28
C SER A 135 31.08 59.08 10.28
N GLN A 136 32.07 58.46 10.93
CA GLN A 136 32.14 57.00 11.11
C GLN A 136 30.96 56.46 11.92
N LEU A 137 30.54 57.18 12.98
CA LEU A 137 29.37 56.81 13.79
C LEU A 137 28.09 56.82 12.95
N THR A 138 27.87 57.87 12.17
CA THR A 138 26.70 57.98 11.27
C THR A 138 26.65 56.84 10.24
N ALA A 139 27.82 56.46 9.69
CA ALA A 139 27.92 55.34 8.75
C ALA A 139 27.60 53.99 9.42
N LEU A 140 28.06 53.78 10.66
CA LEU A 140 27.74 52.59 11.45
C LEU A 140 26.24 52.52 11.79
N GLU A 141 25.64 53.63 12.23
CA GLU A 141 24.20 53.71 12.51
C GLU A 141 23.37 53.35 11.27
N THR A 142 23.73 53.88 10.10
CA THR A 142 23.05 53.54 8.84
C THR A 142 23.19 52.06 8.49
N LYS A 143 24.37 51.46 8.72
CA LYS A 143 24.61 50.04 8.48
C LYS A 143 23.80 49.16 9.43
N VAL A 144 23.72 49.52 10.71
CA VAL A 144 22.92 48.82 11.71
C VAL A 144 21.43 48.86 11.35
N GLU A 145 20.92 50.02 10.92
CA GLU A 145 19.54 50.16 10.48
C GLU A 145 19.22 49.27 9.26
N SER A 146 20.10 49.26 8.26
CA SER A 146 19.96 48.38 7.09
C SER A 146 19.97 46.89 7.50
N MET A 147 20.87 46.50 8.40
CA MET A 147 20.93 45.12 8.89
C MET A 147 19.68 44.73 9.66
N ASN A 148 19.11 45.65 10.47
CA ASN A 148 17.86 45.41 11.19
C ASN A 148 16.68 45.18 10.23
N GLN A 149 16.61 45.95 9.14
CA GLN A 149 15.58 45.78 8.12
C GLN A 149 15.71 44.44 7.39
N ASP A 150 16.94 44.03 7.05
CA ASP A 150 17.18 42.72 6.42
C ASP A 150 16.86 41.56 7.37
N LEU A 151 17.22 41.68 8.66
CA LEU A 151 16.83 40.69 9.68
C LEU A 151 15.31 40.59 9.83
N SER A 152 14.60 41.71 9.84
CA SER A 152 13.14 41.72 9.91
C SER A 152 12.51 41.03 8.69
N ARG A 153 13.03 41.30 7.48
CA ARG A 153 12.58 40.63 6.25
C ARG A 153 12.83 39.12 6.32
N LYS A 154 14.02 38.72 6.74
CA LYS A 154 14.40 37.30 6.85
C LYS A 154 13.57 36.55 7.89
N ASN A 155 13.28 37.17 9.03
CA ASN A 155 12.40 36.56 10.03
C ASN A 155 10.99 36.32 9.47
N LYS A 156 10.45 37.30 8.73
CA LYS A 156 9.16 37.12 8.06
C LYS A 156 9.18 36.00 7.03
N GLU A 157 10.22 35.94 6.20
CA GLU A 157 10.39 34.84 5.23
C GLU A 157 10.43 33.46 5.91
N ILE A 158 11.12 33.36 7.06
CA ILE A 158 11.18 32.13 7.86
C ILE A 158 9.80 31.76 8.41
N ASP A 159 9.06 32.72 8.96
CA ASP A 159 7.71 32.48 9.50
C ASP A 159 6.73 32.05 8.41
N ASP A 160 6.78 32.68 7.24
CA ASP A 160 5.96 32.33 6.08
C ASP A 160 6.28 30.90 5.60
N GLN A 161 7.57 30.54 5.48
CA GLN A 161 8.00 29.19 5.12
C GLN A 161 7.59 28.14 6.15
N LYS A 162 7.73 28.45 7.44
CA LYS A 162 7.30 27.56 8.53
C LYS A 162 5.79 27.31 8.47
N HIS A 163 5.00 28.35 8.18
CA HIS A 163 3.57 28.21 8.03
C HIS A 163 3.20 27.32 6.84
N GLN A 164 3.82 27.54 5.68
CA GLN A 164 3.61 26.72 4.49
C GLN A 164 3.95 25.24 4.74
N LEU A 165 5.12 24.96 5.30
CA LEU A 165 5.53 23.59 5.63
C LEU A 165 4.57 22.93 6.62
N SER A 166 4.06 23.69 7.60
CA SER A 166 3.06 23.17 8.53
C SER A 166 1.75 22.79 7.84
N GLN A 167 1.32 23.53 6.81
CA GLN A 167 0.13 23.18 6.03
C GLN A 167 0.37 21.94 5.18
N GLU A 168 1.52 21.85 4.51
CA GLU A 168 1.91 20.69 3.70
C GLU A 168 1.98 19.41 4.54
N VAL A 169 2.56 19.47 5.74
CA VAL A 169 2.62 18.33 6.67
C VAL A 169 1.22 17.88 7.08
N SER A 170 0.31 18.80 7.40
CA SER A 170 -1.07 18.46 7.75
C SER A 170 -1.80 17.77 6.61
N TYR A 171 -1.67 18.30 5.39
CA TYR A 171 -2.27 17.71 4.20
C TYR A 171 -1.72 16.29 3.92
N LEU A 172 -0.41 16.09 4.04
CA LEU A 172 0.20 14.77 3.87
C LEU A 172 -0.29 13.77 4.94
N LYS A 173 -0.48 14.20 6.19
CA LYS A 173 -1.05 13.36 7.25
C LYS A 173 -2.47 12.89 6.90
N GLU A 174 -3.30 13.78 6.36
CA GLU A 174 -4.66 13.42 5.91
C GLU A 174 -4.64 12.40 4.77
N ILE A 175 -3.75 12.55 3.80
CA ILE A 175 -3.57 11.58 2.71
C ILE A 175 -3.14 10.22 3.28
N ILE A 176 -2.13 10.21 4.16
CA ILE A 176 -1.61 8.99 4.78
C ILE A 176 -2.74 8.27 5.54
N GLN A 177 -3.53 9.01 6.32
CA GLN A 177 -4.66 8.42 7.04
C GLN A 177 -5.69 7.83 6.08
N SER A 178 -6.11 8.57 5.05
CA SER A 178 -7.05 8.08 4.05
C SER A 178 -6.57 6.81 3.35
N LYS A 179 -5.27 6.71 3.05
CA LYS A 179 -4.67 5.52 2.45
C LYS A 179 -4.53 4.36 3.42
N SER A 180 -4.26 4.64 4.69
CA SER A 180 -4.27 3.64 5.76
C SER A 180 -5.65 2.99 5.90
N ASP A 181 -6.71 3.80 5.90
CA ASP A 181 -8.09 3.32 5.99
C ASP A 181 -8.47 2.46 4.76
N GLU A 182 -8.05 2.86 3.55
CA GLU A 182 -8.24 2.08 2.32
C GLU A 182 -7.53 0.71 2.41
N ILE A 183 -6.32 0.67 2.96
CA ILE A 183 -5.56 -0.57 3.17
C ILE A 183 -6.29 -1.50 4.16
N ILE A 184 -6.89 -0.97 5.22
CA ILE A 184 -7.64 -1.77 6.20
C ILE A 184 -8.83 -2.47 5.51
N VAL A 185 -9.62 -1.71 4.76
CA VAL A 185 -10.79 -2.27 4.03
C VAL A 185 -10.36 -3.31 2.99
N LEU A 186 -9.25 -3.07 2.29
CA LEU A 186 -8.72 -4.04 1.33
C LEU A 186 -8.22 -5.33 2.01
N LYS A 187 -7.60 -5.23 3.19
CA LYS A 187 -7.18 -6.41 3.96
C LYS A 187 -8.38 -7.27 4.37
N GLU A 188 -9.44 -6.65 4.87
CA GLU A 188 -10.68 -7.35 5.22
C GLU A 188 -11.29 -8.04 3.99
N SER A 189 -11.38 -7.32 2.86
CA SER A 189 -11.89 -7.87 1.61
C SER A 189 -11.08 -9.07 1.09
N VAL A 190 -9.76 -9.07 1.29
CA VAL A 190 -8.90 -10.19 0.89
C VAL A 190 -9.13 -11.41 1.78
N GLU A 191 -9.30 -11.22 3.09
CA GLU A 191 -9.58 -12.34 3.99
C GLU A 191 -10.96 -12.94 3.71
N ASP A 192 -11.98 -12.11 3.49
CA ASP A 192 -13.31 -12.56 3.07
C ASP A 192 -13.24 -13.39 1.77
N LEU A 193 -12.45 -12.95 0.78
CA LEU A 193 -12.28 -13.69 -0.48
C LEU A 193 -11.56 -15.02 -0.27
N LYS A 194 -10.60 -15.07 0.65
CA LYS A 194 -9.87 -16.29 1.00
C LYS A 194 -10.78 -17.30 1.68
N ASP A 195 -11.63 -16.86 2.60
CA ASP A 195 -12.62 -17.71 3.25
C ASP A 195 -13.64 -18.24 2.25
N ASN A 196 -14.21 -17.36 1.41
CA ASN A 196 -15.12 -17.76 0.34
C ASN A 196 -14.49 -18.78 -0.62
N LYS A 197 -13.21 -18.60 -0.98
CA LYS A 197 -12.47 -19.56 -1.82
C LYS A 197 -12.35 -20.92 -1.11
N ASN A 198 -12.04 -20.93 0.18
CA ASN A 198 -11.91 -22.17 0.94
C ASN A 198 -13.24 -22.92 1.02
N GLU A 199 -14.33 -22.22 1.31
CA GLU A 199 -15.68 -22.81 1.32
C GLU A 199 -16.06 -23.38 -0.06
N PHE A 200 -15.78 -22.64 -1.13
CA PHE A 200 -16.04 -23.10 -2.49
C PHE A 200 -15.27 -24.39 -2.81
N VAL A 201 -13.96 -24.41 -2.53
CA VAL A 201 -13.10 -25.60 -2.78
C VAL A 201 -13.59 -26.79 -1.96
N GLN A 202 -13.96 -26.60 -0.69
CA GLN A 202 -14.51 -27.67 0.14
C GLN A 202 -15.83 -28.21 -0.42
N SER A 203 -16.74 -27.32 -0.85
CA SER A 203 -18.02 -27.70 -1.45
C SER A 203 -17.85 -28.50 -2.74
N GLU A 204 -17.00 -28.02 -3.66
CA GLU A 204 -16.75 -28.72 -4.93
C GLU A 204 -16.01 -30.04 -4.73
N SER A 205 -15.08 -30.11 -3.78
CA SER A 205 -14.42 -31.37 -3.41
C SER A 205 -15.42 -32.41 -2.88
N ALA A 206 -16.37 -31.99 -2.04
CA ALA A 206 -17.43 -32.87 -1.54
C ALA A 206 -18.33 -33.39 -2.68
N LYS A 207 -18.74 -32.51 -3.60
CA LYS A 207 -19.53 -32.91 -4.79
C LYS A 207 -18.77 -33.89 -5.68
N LEU A 208 -17.48 -33.67 -5.93
CA LEU A 208 -16.63 -34.57 -6.71
C LEU A 208 -16.46 -35.94 -6.04
N SER A 209 -16.34 -35.97 -4.71
CA SER A 209 -16.31 -37.22 -3.94
C SER A 209 -17.62 -38.00 -4.07
N GLU A 210 -18.76 -37.31 -3.95
CA GLU A 210 -20.08 -37.95 -4.12
C GLU A 210 -20.29 -38.49 -5.54
N LEU A 211 -19.91 -37.72 -6.56
CA LEU A 211 -20.00 -38.15 -7.96
C LEU A 211 -19.08 -39.34 -8.25
N SER A 212 -17.86 -39.34 -7.71
CA SER A 212 -16.93 -40.48 -7.82
C SER A 212 -17.53 -41.75 -7.22
N LYS A 213 -18.15 -41.65 -6.04
CA LYS A 213 -18.84 -42.78 -5.40
C LYS A 213 -20.00 -43.31 -6.25
N LYS A 214 -20.86 -42.41 -6.77
CA LYS A 214 -21.96 -42.80 -7.67
C LYS A 214 -21.47 -43.47 -8.96
N LEU A 215 -20.31 -43.02 -9.48
CA LEU A 215 -19.70 -43.62 -10.66
C LEU A 215 -19.24 -45.05 -10.37
N GLU A 216 -18.56 -45.29 -9.24
CA GLU A 216 -18.14 -46.64 -8.81
C GLU A 216 -19.34 -47.57 -8.62
N GLU A 217 -20.39 -47.10 -7.96
CA GLU A 217 -21.64 -47.85 -7.77
C GLU A 217 -22.27 -48.23 -9.12
N THR A 218 -22.31 -47.28 -10.07
CA THR A 218 -22.87 -47.51 -11.41
C THR A 218 -22.02 -48.50 -12.21
N GLN A 219 -20.69 -48.40 -12.14
CA GLN A 219 -19.77 -49.32 -12.81
C GLN A 219 -19.91 -50.75 -12.27
N SER A 220 -20.06 -50.90 -10.95
CA SER A 220 -20.30 -52.18 -10.29
C SER A 220 -21.62 -52.81 -10.77
N LEU A 221 -22.70 -52.02 -10.82
CA LEU A 221 -24.01 -52.46 -11.31
C LEU A 221 -23.97 -52.85 -12.79
N TYR A 222 -23.31 -52.05 -13.64
CA TYR A 222 -23.13 -52.40 -15.04
C TYR A 222 -22.36 -53.71 -15.21
N GLY A 223 -21.31 -53.92 -14.41
CA GLY A 223 -20.53 -55.15 -14.40
C GLY A 223 -21.34 -56.38 -14.02
N SER A 224 -22.25 -56.27 -13.03
CA SER A 224 -23.14 -57.37 -12.65
C SER A 224 -24.20 -57.67 -13.73
N GLN A 225 -24.84 -56.64 -14.27
CA GLN A 225 -25.81 -56.78 -15.36
C GLN A 225 -25.19 -57.39 -16.63
N SER A 226 -23.96 -57.01 -16.97
CA SER A 226 -23.21 -57.59 -18.09
C SER A 226 -22.96 -59.10 -17.90
N LYS A 227 -22.60 -59.52 -16.69
CA LYS A 227 -22.45 -60.96 -16.36
C LYS A 227 -23.78 -61.69 -16.47
N GLU A 228 -24.85 -61.12 -15.94
CA GLU A 228 -26.19 -61.70 -16.01
C GLU A 228 -26.70 -61.84 -17.46
N LEU A 229 -26.45 -60.84 -18.31
CA LEU A 229 -26.77 -60.88 -19.73
C LEU A 229 -26.01 -62.01 -20.44
N ASN A 230 -24.73 -62.22 -20.13
CA ASN A 230 -23.95 -63.32 -20.70
C ASN A 230 -24.50 -64.70 -20.29
N VAL A 231 -24.91 -64.85 -19.03
CA VAL A 231 -25.59 -66.07 -18.56
C VAL A 231 -26.90 -66.29 -19.31
N LEU A 232 -27.70 -65.24 -19.49
CA LEU A 232 -28.98 -65.32 -20.18
C LEU A 232 -28.81 -65.66 -21.67
N LYS A 233 -27.81 -65.07 -22.33
CA LYS A 233 -27.46 -65.38 -23.72
C LYS A 233 -27.08 -66.84 -23.90
N LYS A 234 -26.29 -67.40 -22.97
CA LYS A 234 -25.95 -68.83 -23.00
C LYS A 234 -27.20 -69.71 -22.82
N LYS A 235 -28.04 -69.42 -21.82
CA LYS A 235 -29.30 -70.14 -21.60
C LYS A 235 -30.21 -70.10 -22.82
N TYR A 236 -30.25 -68.98 -23.54
CA TYR A 236 -31.02 -68.84 -24.78
C TYR A 236 -30.50 -69.76 -25.88
N GLU A 237 -29.18 -69.79 -26.12
CA GLU A 237 -28.59 -70.70 -27.13
C GLU A 237 -28.79 -72.17 -26.75
N ASP A 238 -28.63 -72.52 -25.46
CA ASP A 238 -28.86 -73.88 -24.97
C ASP A 238 -30.34 -74.29 -25.19
N ALA A 239 -31.30 -73.43 -24.83
CA ALA A 239 -32.72 -73.69 -25.03
C ALA A 239 -33.12 -73.75 -26.52
N LYS A 240 -32.46 -72.96 -27.37
CA LYS A 240 -32.65 -72.99 -28.82
C LYS A 240 -32.21 -74.35 -29.39
N LEU A 241 -31.03 -74.83 -28.99
CA LEU A 241 -30.52 -76.14 -29.39
C LEU A 241 -31.46 -77.27 -28.94
N GLU A 242 -31.93 -77.23 -27.69
CA GLU A 242 -32.86 -78.22 -27.14
C GLU A 242 -34.18 -78.24 -27.93
N LYS A 243 -34.71 -77.07 -28.29
CA LYS A 243 -35.90 -76.97 -29.14
C LYS A 243 -35.68 -77.59 -30.51
N GLU A 244 -34.54 -77.34 -31.15
CA GLU A 244 -34.18 -77.94 -32.44
C GLU A 244 -34.10 -79.47 -32.34
N GLN A 245 -33.47 -80.00 -31.28
CA GLN A 245 -33.39 -81.44 -31.04
C GLN A 245 -34.76 -82.09 -30.82
N LEU A 246 -35.61 -81.50 -29.97
CA LEU A 246 -36.99 -81.98 -29.74
C LEU A 246 -37.81 -81.98 -31.03
N THR A 247 -37.63 -80.98 -31.89
CA THR A 247 -38.30 -80.90 -33.19
C THR A 247 -37.89 -82.07 -34.08
N CYS A 248 -36.61 -82.42 -34.13
CA CYS A 248 -36.12 -83.60 -34.87
C CYS A 248 -36.69 -84.91 -34.31
N VAL A 249 -36.69 -85.08 -32.99
CA VAL A 249 -37.26 -86.28 -32.33
C VAL A 249 -38.74 -86.43 -32.63
N ASN A 250 -39.51 -85.35 -32.57
CA ASN A 250 -40.93 -85.36 -32.90
C ASN A 250 -41.16 -85.76 -34.36
N PHE A 251 -40.37 -85.21 -35.29
CA PHE A 251 -40.45 -85.58 -36.71
C PHE A 251 -40.14 -87.08 -36.94
N GLU A 252 -39.11 -87.63 -36.28
CA GLU A 252 -38.80 -89.06 -36.37
C GLU A 252 -39.91 -89.94 -35.80
N LYS A 253 -40.53 -89.50 -34.69
CA LYS A 253 -41.66 -90.19 -34.07
C LYS A 253 -42.87 -90.21 -35.03
N GLU A 254 -43.25 -89.06 -35.59
CA GLU A 254 -44.32 -88.95 -36.58
C GLU A 254 -44.06 -89.84 -37.81
N LYS A 255 -42.81 -89.90 -38.29
CA LYS A 255 -42.42 -90.79 -39.40
C LYS A 255 -42.58 -92.27 -39.05
N LYS A 256 -42.19 -92.68 -37.84
CA LYS A 256 -42.36 -94.07 -37.36
C LYS A 256 -43.83 -94.44 -37.19
N GLU A 257 -44.63 -93.55 -36.61
CA GLU A 257 -46.07 -93.73 -36.45
C GLU A 257 -46.76 -93.86 -37.82
N SER A 258 -46.42 -93.01 -38.79
CA SER A 258 -46.94 -93.13 -40.17
C SER A 258 -46.53 -94.45 -40.85
N SER A 259 -45.31 -94.92 -40.63
CA SER A 259 -44.83 -96.19 -41.20
C SER A 259 -45.55 -97.40 -40.61
N LEU A 260 -45.78 -97.39 -39.29
CA LEU A 260 -46.57 -98.41 -38.60
C LEU A 260 -48.02 -98.43 -39.08
N GLU A 261 -48.62 -97.25 -39.29
CA GLU A 261 -49.98 -97.13 -39.82
C GLU A 261 -50.10 -97.70 -41.24
N LYS A 262 -49.11 -97.43 -42.11
CA LYS A 262 -49.02 -98.03 -43.46
C LYS A 262 -48.83 -99.55 -43.42
N ASN A 263 -47.99 -100.07 -42.52
CA ASN A 263 -47.80 -101.51 -42.35
C ASN A 263 -49.06 -102.20 -41.81
N TYR A 264 -49.77 -101.57 -40.87
CA TYR A 264 -51.02 -102.11 -40.32
C TYR A 264 -52.13 -102.20 -41.38
N ILE A 265 -52.21 -101.20 -42.27
CA ILE A 265 -53.09 -101.23 -43.44
C ILE A 265 -52.66 -102.31 -44.44
N GLY A 266 -51.36 -102.45 -44.71
CA GLY A 266 -50.81 -103.48 -45.60
C GLY A 266 -51.08 -104.92 -45.14
N ILE A 267 -50.96 -105.20 -43.83
CA ILE A 267 -51.25 -106.52 -43.24
C ILE A 267 -52.76 -106.82 -43.26
N LYS A 268 -53.62 -105.80 -43.10
CA LYS A 268 -55.07 -105.96 -43.27
C LYS A 268 -55.47 -106.27 -44.70
N ILE A 269 -54.73 -105.83 -45.72
CA ILE A 269 -55.08 -106.11 -47.12
C ILE A 269 -54.66 -107.54 -47.51
N THR A 270 -53.52 -108.03 -47.02
CA THR A 270 -53.06 -109.41 -47.32
C THR A 270 -53.83 -110.50 -46.57
N SER A 271 -54.44 -110.18 -45.43
CA SER A 271 -55.30 -111.11 -44.68
C SER A 271 -56.73 -111.26 -45.26
N TYR A 272 -57.07 -110.53 -46.32
CA TYR A 272 -58.33 -110.66 -47.07
C TYR A 272 -58.14 -111.23 -48.49
N SER A 273 -56.95 -111.76 -48.83
CA SER A 273 -56.64 -112.31 -50.17
C SER A 273 -56.20 -113.79 -50.16
N ILE A 274 -56.66 -114.59 -49.19
CA ILE A 274 -56.62 -116.06 -49.24
C ILE A 274 -57.99 -116.59 -48.85
#